data_AF-A0A2N2VSX0-F1
#
_entry.id   AF-A0A2N2VSX0-F1
#
_cell.length_a   1.000
_cell.length_b   1.000
_cell.length_c   1.000
_cell.angle_alpha   90.00
_cell.angle_beta   90.00
_cell.angle_gamma   90.00
#
_symmetry.space_group_name_H-M   'P 1'
#
loop_
_entity.id
_entity.type
_entity.pdbx_description
1 polymer ?
#
loop_
_entity_poly.entity_id
_entity_poly.type
_entity_poly.pdbx_seq_one_letter_code
_entity_poly.pdbx_strand_id
1 'polypeptide(L)'
;APACLGNPAKKISYFRRGKQAITEATLLQPQNFEIRFLRFATQSKTPSFLGYNQDIENDKRFLLANLKKGRETVSNDRIFNKMTDFIAKSGQLTKNELEILKRENRISEN
;
A
#
# COMPACT_ATOMS: atom_id res chain seq x y z
N ALA A 1 -1.48 9.92 -26.97
CA ALA A 1 -0.58 9.78 -25.81
C ALA A 1 0.53 10.82 -25.92
N PRO A 2 0.95 11.50 -24.83
CA PRO A 2 1.98 12.53 -24.93
C PRO A 2 3.33 11.90 -25.33
N ALA A 3 4.02 12.54 -26.27
CA ALA A 3 5.22 12.02 -26.96
C ALA A 3 6.46 11.79 -26.06
N CYS A 4 6.43 12.21 -24.80
CA CYS A 4 7.59 12.25 -23.90
C CYS A 4 7.69 11.07 -22.92
N LEU A 5 6.73 10.12 -22.93
CA LEU A 5 6.73 8.89 -22.11
C LEU A 5 6.97 7.62 -22.94
N GLY A 6 7.66 7.73 -24.08
CA GLY A 6 7.93 6.59 -24.98
C GLY A 6 9.12 5.72 -24.59
N ASN A 7 10.13 6.25 -23.88
CA ASN A 7 11.40 5.54 -23.66
C ASN A 7 11.31 4.56 -22.46
N PRO A 8 11.44 3.23 -22.67
CA PRO A 8 11.39 2.25 -21.59
C PRO A 8 12.47 2.45 -20.51
N ALA A 9 13.69 2.83 -20.88
CA ALA A 9 14.78 3.07 -19.92
C ALA A 9 14.46 4.22 -18.96
N LYS A 10 13.83 5.29 -19.44
CA LYS A 10 13.38 6.39 -18.58
C LYS A 10 12.29 5.93 -17.60
N LYS A 11 11.34 5.09 -18.04
CA LYS A 11 10.31 4.53 -17.14
C LYS A 11 10.91 3.67 -16.04
N ILE A 12 11.87 2.81 -16.38
CA ILE A 12 12.59 2.00 -15.39
C ILE A 12 13.38 2.87 -14.42
N SER A 13 14.02 3.95 -14.90
CA SER A 13 14.70 4.92 -14.04
C SER A 13 13.73 5.58 -13.04
N TYR A 14 12.56 6.05 -13.51
CA TYR A 14 11.53 6.61 -12.62
C TYR A 14 11.01 5.59 -11.61
N PHE A 15 10.77 4.35 -12.05
CA PHE A 15 10.37 3.27 -11.15
C PHE A 15 11.40 3.04 -10.06
N ARG A 16 12.71 2.95 -10.39
CA ARG A 16 13.78 2.76 -9.41
C ARG A 16 13.85 3.91 -8.40
N ARG A 17 13.73 5.15 -8.86
CA ARG A 17 13.69 6.34 -7.99
C ARG A 17 12.49 6.31 -7.04
N GLY A 18 11.31 5.97 -7.55
CA GLY A 18 10.10 5.84 -6.72
C GLY A 18 10.19 4.71 -5.69
N LYS A 19 10.69 3.53 -6.12
CA LYS A 19 10.99 2.39 -5.23
C LYS A 19 11.91 2.83 -4.10
N GLN A 20 13.01 3.50 -4.41
CA GLN A 20 13.96 3.98 -3.42
C GLN A 20 13.32 4.99 -2.46
N ALA A 21 12.65 6.02 -2.97
CA ALA A 21 12.03 7.05 -2.13
C ALA A 21 11.00 6.48 -1.13
N ILE A 22 10.13 5.56 -1.58
CA ILE A 22 9.15 4.90 -0.70
C ILE A 22 9.85 4.01 0.33
N THR A 23 10.89 3.28 -0.09
CA THR A 23 11.65 2.41 0.82
C THR A 23 12.35 3.23 1.91
N GLU A 24 13.00 4.33 1.55
CA GLU A 24 13.62 5.25 2.50
C GLU A 24 12.58 5.87 3.45
N ALA A 25 11.43 6.31 2.94
CA ALA A 25 10.35 6.82 3.77
C ALA A 25 9.87 5.79 4.80
N THR A 26 9.77 4.50 4.41
CA THR A 26 9.42 3.43 5.36
C THR A 26 10.50 3.16 6.40
N LEU A 27 11.77 3.43 6.11
CA LEU A 27 12.85 3.30 7.10
C LEU A 27 12.84 4.47 8.08
N LEU A 28 12.54 5.68 7.60
CA LEU A 28 12.44 6.89 8.44
C LEU A 28 11.20 6.88 9.34
N GLN A 29 10.09 6.36 8.85
CA GLN A 29 8.81 6.31 9.57
C GLN A 29 8.17 4.91 9.49
N PRO A 30 8.77 3.90 10.15
CA PRO A 30 8.35 2.50 10.00
C PRO A 30 6.94 2.19 10.52
N GLN A 31 6.42 3.05 11.40
CA GLN A 31 5.12 2.93 12.04
C GLN A 31 4.04 3.83 11.40
N ASN A 32 4.36 4.53 10.31
CA ASN A 32 3.40 5.39 9.61
C ASN A 32 2.50 4.55 8.70
N PHE A 33 1.20 4.59 8.94
CA PHE A 33 0.20 3.79 8.22
C PHE A 33 0.15 4.11 6.73
N GLU A 34 0.11 5.39 6.35
CA GLU A 34 0.03 5.81 4.95
C GLU A 34 1.26 5.39 4.16
N ILE A 35 2.45 5.57 4.74
CA ILE A 35 3.71 5.22 4.07
C ILE A 35 3.81 3.70 3.84
N ARG A 36 3.40 2.88 4.82
CA ARG A 36 3.35 1.42 4.67
C ARG A 36 2.28 1.00 3.66
N PHE A 37 1.14 1.68 3.63
CA PHE A 37 0.11 1.46 2.60
C PHE A 37 0.64 1.78 1.19
N LEU A 38 1.34 2.90 1.00
CA LEU A 38 1.90 3.29 -0.30
C LEU A 38 2.91 2.26 -0.81
N ARG A 39 3.77 1.75 0.07
CA ARG A 39 4.70 0.66 -0.27
C ARG A 39 3.96 -0.61 -0.66
N PHE A 40 3.02 -1.07 0.16
CA PHE A 40 2.18 -2.23 -0.12
C PHE A 40 1.47 -2.11 -1.47
N ALA A 41 0.81 -0.98 -1.73
CA ALA A 41 0.04 -0.76 -2.94
C ALA A 41 0.92 -0.74 -4.20
N THR A 42 2.09 -0.11 -4.10
CA THR A 42 3.07 -0.07 -5.20
C THR A 42 3.63 -1.46 -5.48
N GLN A 43 4.05 -2.19 -4.45
CA GLN A 43 4.58 -3.55 -4.62
C GLN A 43 3.51 -4.51 -5.19
N SER A 44 2.28 -4.42 -4.71
CA SER A 44 1.15 -5.28 -5.16
C SER A 44 0.77 -5.11 -6.63
N LYS A 45 1.13 -3.98 -7.25
CA LYS A 45 0.87 -3.68 -8.67
C LYS A 45 2.13 -3.68 -9.52
N THR A 46 3.29 -3.93 -8.91
CA THR A 46 4.54 -3.98 -9.65
C THR A 46 4.65 -5.32 -10.39
N PRO A 47 4.97 -5.31 -11.71
CA PRO A 47 5.28 -6.53 -12.45
C PRO A 47 6.37 -7.36 -11.78
N SER A 48 6.18 -8.68 -11.71
CA SER A 48 7.08 -9.61 -11.01
C SER A 48 8.54 -9.53 -11.48
N PHE A 49 8.78 -9.30 -12.77
CA PHE A 49 10.12 -9.17 -13.35
C PHE A 49 10.93 -7.97 -12.82
N LEU A 50 10.29 -7.00 -12.16
CA LEU A 50 10.96 -5.85 -11.54
C LEU A 50 11.41 -6.12 -10.10
N GLY A 51 11.05 -7.26 -9.51
CA GLY A 51 11.55 -7.69 -8.21
C GLY A 51 11.30 -6.67 -7.09
N TYR A 52 10.08 -6.15 -6.99
CA TYR A 52 9.66 -5.25 -5.90
C TYR A 52 8.39 -5.77 -5.25
N ASN A 53 8.55 -6.85 -4.47
CA ASN A 53 7.47 -7.60 -3.83
C ASN A 53 7.89 -8.21 -2.48
N GLN A 54 9.09 -7.89 -1.99
CA GLN A 54 9.69 -8.51 -0.82
C GLN A 54 9.01 -8.13 0.50
N ASP A 55 8.37 -6.96 0.57
CA ASP A 55 7.75 -6.45 1.80
C ASP A 55 6.23 -6.56 1.80
N ILE A 56 5.61 -7.12 0.75
CA ILE A 56 4.14 -7.22 0.65
C ILE A 56 3.55 -7.87 1.89
N GLU A 57 4.11 -9.00 2.34
CA GLU A 57 3.61 -9.72 3.50
C GLU A 57 3.81 -8.91 4.80
N ASN A 58 4.98 -8.29 4.96
CA ASN A 58 5.28 -7.48 6.14
C ASN A 58 4.38 -6.25 6.24
N ASP A 59 4.11 -5.58 5.12
CA ASP A 59 3.24 -4.41 5.06
C ASP A 59 1.77 -4.81 5.25
N LYS A 60 1.32 -5.90 4.62
CA LYS A 60 -0.02 -6.44 4.82
C LYS A 60 -0.30 -6.71 6.30
N ARG A 61 0.59 -7.46 6.97
CA ARG A 61 0.46 -7.79 8.39
C ARG A 61 0.43 -6.53 9.26
N PHE A 62 1.30 -5.57 8.96
CA PHE A 62 1.33 -4.29 9.66
C PHE A 62 0.01 -3.51 9.49
N LEU A 63 -0.49 -3.38 8.26
CA LEU A 63 -1.71 -2.63 7.95
C LEU A 63 -2.93 -3.24 8.63
N LEU A 64 -3.08 -4.57 8.58
CA LEU A 64 -4.20 -5.27 9.22
C LEU A 64 -4.16 -5.14 10.75
N ALA A 65 -2.97 -5.21 11.36
CA ALA A 65 -2.81 -5.05 12.80
C ALA A 65 -3.06 -3.61 13.29
N ASN A 66 -2.95 -2.61 12.40
CA ASN A 66 -3.00 -1.20 12.76
C ASN A 66 -4.18 -0.45 12.12
N LEU A 67 -5.25 -1.13 11.69
CA LEU A 67 -6.41 -0.50 11.04
C LEU A 67 -7.01 0.64 11.87
N LYS A 68 -7.18 0.44 13.18
CA LYS A 68 -7.73 1.43 14.11
C LYS A 68 -6.87 2.70 14.17
N LYS A 69 -5.56 2.51 14.42
CA LYS A 69 -4.57 3.59 14.43
C LYS A 69 -4.46 4.28 13.08
N GLY A 70 -4.58 3.53 11.98
CA GLY A 70 -4.62 4.06 10.62
C GLY A 70 -5.78 5.03 10.43
N ARG A 71 -6.99 4.67 10.88
CA ARG A 71 -8.16 5.56 10.79
C ARG A 71 -7.96 6.87 11.57
N GLU A 72 -7.35 6.80 12.74
CA GLU A 72 -7.07 7.97 13.58
C GLU A 72 -5.96 8.87 13.01
N THR A 73 -4.97 8.30 12.34
CA THR A 73 -3.77 9.01 11.86
C THR A 73 -3.87 9.49 10.42
N VAL A 74 -4.71 8.84 9.60
CA VAL A 74 -4.98 9.25 8.23
C VAL A 74 -5.87 10.48 8.23
N SER A 75 -5.49 11.47 7.40
CA SER A 75 -6.05 12.83 7.44
C SER A 75 -7.58 12.94 7.28
N ASN A 76 -8.26 11.97 6.64
CA ASN A 76 -9.71 11.82 6.76
C ASN A 76 -10.19 10.40 6.44
N ASP A 77 -11.39 10.07 6.92
CA ASP A 77 -12.04 8.77 6.75
C ASP A 77 -12.24 8.36 5.29
N ARG A 78 -12.50 9.32 4.39
CA ARG A 78 -12.70 9.02 2.97
C ARG A 78 -11.42 8.47 2.32
N ILE A 79 -10.27 9.02 2.67
CA ILE A 79 -8.97 8.51 2.21
C ILE A 79 -8.72 7.13 2.81
N PHE A 80 -8.93 6.98 4.12
CA PHE A 80 -8.76 5.70 4.80
C PHE A 80 -9.65 4.59 4.20
N ASN A 81 -10.91 4.89 3.91
CA ASN A 81 -11.84 3.95 3.28
C ASN A 81 -11.39 3.55 1.88
N LYS A 82 -10.81 4.47 1.09
CA LYS A 82 -10.20 4.12 -0.20
C LYS A 82 -8.97 3.22 -0.05
N MET A 83 -8.14 3.47 0.97
CA MET A 83 -6.97 2.63 1.25
C MET A 83 -7.39 1.20 1.61
N THR A 84 -8.35 1.06 2.52
CA THR A 84 -8.84 -0.26 2.93
C THR A 84 -9.58 -0.99 1.82
N ASP A 85 -10.35 -0.29 0.98
CA ASP A 85 -10.96 -0.86 -0.22
C ASP A 85 -9.90 -1.38 -1.21
N PHE A 86 -8.82 -0.62 -1.41
CA PHE A 86 -7.69 -1.09 -2.22
C PHE A 86 -7.05 -2.34 -1.61
N ILE A 87 -6.81 -2.37 -0.29
CA ILE A 87 -6.24 -3.54 0.40
C ILE A 87 -7.12 -4.77 0.16
N ALA A 88 -8.45 -4.64 0.34
CA ALA A 88 -9.40 -5.73 0.11
C ALA A 88 -9.37 -6.25 -1.34
N LYS A 89 -9.23 -5.36 -2.32
CA LYS A 89 -9.21 -5.68 -3.76
C LYS A 89 -7.82 -6.00 -4.32
N SER A 90 -6.78 -5.93 -3.49
CA SER A 90 -5.39 -6.08 -3.92
C SER A 90 -5.05 -7.47 -4.45
N GLY A 91 -5.79 -8.50 -4.03
CA GLY A 91 -5.50 -9.91 -4.30
C GLY A 91 -4.43 -10.51 -3.37
N GLN A 92 -3.97 -9.78 -2.36
CA GLN A 92 -2.91 -10.21 -1.44
C GLN A 92 -3.42 -10.80 -0.11
N LEU A 93 -4.73 -10.71 0.15
CA LEU A 93 -5.34 -11.14 1.40
C LEU A 93 -5.87 -12.57 1.28
N THR A 94 -5.67 -13.36 2.33
CA THR A 94 -6.39 -14.61 2.55
C THR A 94 -7.87 -14.33 2.90
N LYS A 95 -8.71 -15.37 2.81
CA LYS A 95 -10.13 -15.25 3.19
C LYS A 95 -10.29 -14.75 4.63
N ASN A 96 -9.49 -15.26 5.57
CA ASN A 96 -9.57 -14.87 6.98
C ASN A 96 -9.15 -13.41 7.20
N GLU A 97 -8.06 -12.97 6.57
CA GLU A 97 -7.60 -11.58 6.63
C GLU A 97 -8.62 -10.60 6.04
N LEU A 98 -9.29 -11.00 4.96
CA LEU A 98 -10.35 -10.20 4.34
C LEU A 98 -11.55 -10.03 5.29
N GLU A 99 -11.95 -11.09 6.00
CA GLU A 99 -13.05 -11.00 6.96
C GLU A 99 -12.67 -10.14 8.19
N ILE A 100 -11.42 -10.20 8.65
CA ILE A 100 -10.92 -9.29 9.71
C ILE A 100 -11.05 -7.83 9.25
N LEU A 101 -10.55 -7.51 8.05
CA LEU A 101 -10.62 -6.16 7.50
C LEU A 101 -12.06 -5.64 7.40
N LYS A 102 -12.98 -6.48 6.89
CA LYS A 102 -14.41 -6.13 6.76
C LYS A 102 -15.06 -5.90 8.11
N ARG A 103 -14.76 -6.73 9.11
CA ARG A 103 -15.30 -6.60 10.46
C ARG A 103 -14.86 -5.28 11.10
N GLU A 104 -13.57 -4.99 11.08
CA GLU A 104 -13.00 -3.77 11.67
C GLU A 104 -13.53 -2.50 10.99
N ASN A 105 -13.71 -2.53 9.66
CA ASN A 105 -14.27 -1.39 8.94
C ASN A 105 -15.77 -1.15 9.21
N ARG A 106 -16.55 -2.20 9.50
CA ARG A 106 -18.00 -2.07 9.83
C ARG A 106 -18.25 -1.54 11.24
N ILE A 107 -17.39 -1.87 12.21
CA ILE A 107 -17.55 -1.46 13.62
C ILE A 107 -17.48 0.07 13.76
N SER A 108 -16.81 0.74 12.84
CA SER A 108 -16.56 2.18 12.83
C SER A 108 -17.55 3.02 12.00
N GLU A 109 -18.63 2.41 11.47
CA GLU A 109 -19.77 3.12 10.88
C GLU A 109 -20.97 3.24 11.84
N ASN A 110 -20.83 2.72 13.08
CA ASN A 110 -21.83 2.81 14.14
C ASN A 110 -21.37 3.75 15.27
#